data_AF-A0A2M7QGK8-F1
#
_entry.id   AF-A0A2M7QGK8-F1
#
_cell.length_a   1.000
_cell.length_b   1.000
_cell.length_c   1.000
_cell.angle_alpha   90.00
_cell.angle_beta   90.00
_cell.angle_gamma   90.00
#
_symmetry.space_group_name_H-M   'P 1'
#
loop_
_entity.id
_entity.type
_entity.pdbx_description
1 polymer ?
#
loop_
_entity_poly.entity_id
_entity_poly.type
_entity_poly.pdbx_seq_one_letter_code
_entity_poly.pdbx_strand_id
1 'polypeptide(L)'
;MKRSNKKNGSATIIRNSSIFLIILLAVVARLIPHPPNFAPIAGLALFSGSHFKKKTALLIPLAAMFVSDLFLGLHLVIPFVYLSFILTTFIGSKLKSLKFSNLLLASLGSSVLFFLITNFGVWLMFSMYPKTLEGLVQCYTMAVPFFRNTLLGDLFYTFSFFYGYQYLSN
;
A
#
# COMPACT_ATOMS: atom_id res chain seq x y z
N MET A 1 -16.67 -10.36 -38.89
CA MET A 1 -15.43 -9.68 -38.41
C MET A 1 -15.66 -8.52 -37.41
N LYS A 2 -16.74 -7.70 -37.50
CA LYS A 2 -17.01 -6.58 -36.56
C LYS A 2 -17.37 -6.95 -35.10
N ARG A 3 -17.90 -8.15 -34.82
CA ARG A 3 -18.29 -8.59 -33.45
C ARG A 3 -17.10 -8.89 -32.52
N SER A 4 -15.93 -9.25 -33.06
CA SER A 4 -14.73 -9.58 -32.27
C SER A 4 -14.07 -8.32 -31.67
N ASN A 5 -13.93 -7.24 -32.45
CA ASN A 5 -13.35 -5.98 -31.96
C ASN A 5 -14.19 -5.27 -30.88
N LYS A 6 -15.52 -5.43 -30.89
CA LYS A 6 -16.41 -4.79 -29.90
C LYS A 6 -16.32 -5.44 -28.50
N LYS A 7 -16.09 -6.77 -28.45
CA LYS A 7 -15.87 -7.51 -27.20
C LYS A 7 -14.53 -7.14 -26.55
N ASN A 8 -13.46 -7.01 -27.34
CA ASN A 8 -12.13 -6.60 -26.83
C ASN A 8 -12.11 -5.16 -26.30
N GLY A 9 -12.88 -4.26 -26.93
CA GLY A 9 -13.04 -2.89 -26.43
C GLY A 9 -13.74 -2.83 -25.07
N SER A 10 -14.83 -3.57 -24.89
CA SER A 10 -15.61 -3.56 -23.65
C SER A 10 -14.83 -4.14 -22.46
N ALA A 11 -14.12 -5.25 -22.65
CA ALA A 11 -13.28 -5.85 -21.60
C ALA A 11 -12.12 -4.93 -21.18
N THR A 12 -11.52 -4.21 -22.13
CA THR A 12 -10.46 -3.23 -21.84
C THR A 12 -10.99 -2.03 -21.05
N ILE A 13 -12.19 -1.55 -21.38
CA ILE A 13 -12.86 -0.47 -20.66
C ILE A 13 -13.14 -0.89 -19.21
N ILE A 14 -13.79 -2.04 -19.01
CA ILE A 14 -14.12 -2.57 -17.67
C ILE A 14 -12.86 -2.67 -16.81
N ARG A 15 -11.78 -3.26 -17.34
CA ARG A 15 -10.50 -3.37 -16.64
C ARG A 15 -9.96 -2.02 -16.17
N ASN A 16 -9.91 -1.04 -17.08
CA ASN A 16 -9.36 0.28 -16.79
C ASN A 16 -10.25 1.02 -15.77
N SER A 17 -11.58 0.88 -15.88
CA SER A 17 -12.54 1.43 -14.92
C SER A 17 -12.36 0.84 -13.53
N SER A 18 -12.18 -0.48 -13.41
CA SER A 18 -11.94 -1.16 -12.11
C SER A 18 -10.65 -0.70 -11.44
N ILE A 19 -9.57 -0.56 -12.21
CA ILE A 19 -8.30 0.00 -11.74
C ILE A 19 -8.49 1.42 -11.22
N PHE A 20 -9.15 2.27 -12.01
CA PHE A 20 -9.38 3.67 -11.64
C PHE A 20 -10.20 3.76 -10.34
N LEU A 21 -11.24 2.94 -10.21
CA LEU A 21 -12.06 2.86 -9.01
C LEU A 21 -11.23 2.48 -7.78
N ILE A 22 -10.34 1.48 -7.88
CA ILE A 22 -9.46 1.07 -6.77
C ILE A 22 -8.53 2.22 -6.34
N ILE A 23 -7.93 2.92 -7.30
CA ILE A 23 -7.05 4.06 -7.01
C ILE A 23 -7.85 5.18 -6.32
N LEU A 24 -9.04 5.49 -6.83
CA LEU A 24 -9.91 6.51 -6.26
C LEU A 24 -10.32 6.15 -4.82
N LEU A 25 -10.75 4.91 -4.59
CA LEU A 25 -11.13 4.43 -3.26
C LEU A 25 -9.94 4.49 -2.29
N ALA A 26 -8.73 4.16 -2.74
CA ALA A 26 -7.55 4.25 -1.91
C ALA A 26 -7.21 5.70 -1.51
N VAL A 27 -7.32 6.65 -2.44
CA VAL A 27 -7.09 8.08 -2.11
C VAL A 27 -8.16 8.58 -1.15
N VAL A 28 -9.43 8.30 -1.42
CA VAL A 28 -10.56 8.76 -0.58
C VAL A 28 -10.51 8.14 0.81
N ALA A 29 -10.31 6.82 0.92
CA ALA A 29 -10.25 6.13 2.21
C ALA A 29 -9.08 6.59 3.08
N ARG A 30 -8.01 7.15 2.50
CA ARG A 30 -6.91 7.75 3.25
C ARG A 30 -7.21 9.18 3.75
N LEU A 31 -8.11 9.90 3.11
CA LEU A 31 -8.51 11.26 3.52
C LEU A 31 -9.64 11.25 4.55
N ILE A 32 -10.43 10.18 4.61
CA ILE A 32 -11.47 10.00 5.61
C ILE A 32 -10.83 9.66 6.97
N PRO A 33 -11.38 10.14 8.10
CA PRO A 33 -10.91 9.75 9.43
C PRO A 33 -10.85 8.23 9.59
N HIS A 34 -9.66 7.72 9.82
CA HIS A 34 -9.40 6.30 10.02
C HIS A 34 -8.42 6.11 11.20
N PRO A 35 -8.36 4.91 11.81
CA PRO A 35 -7.37 4.63 12.84
C PRO A 35 -5.94 4.86 12.31
N PRO A 36 -4.99 5.26 13.18
CA PRO A 36 -3.59 5.39 12.78
C PRO A 36 -3.07 4.11 12.11
N ASN A 37 -2.35 4.25 11.00
CA ASN A 37 -1.83 3.18 10.15
C ASN A 37 -2.85 2.21 9.51
N PHE A 38 -4.16 2.42 9.71
CA PHE A 38 -5.19 1.68 8.97
C PHE A 38 -5.47 2.39 7.63
N ALA A 39 -4.58 2.22 6.65
CA ALA A 39 -4.63 2.95 5.39
C ALA A 39 -4.50 2.03 4.16
N PRO A 40 -5.09 2.40 3.01
CA PRO A 40 -5.15 1.54 1.81
C PRO A 40 -3.85 1.41 1.02
N ILE A 41 -2.78 2.10 1.41
CA ILE A 41 -1.60 2.29 0.56
C ILE A 41 -0.80 1.00 0.36
N ALA A 42 -0.69 0.12 1.37
CA ALA A 42 0.03 -1.15 1.21
C ALA A 42 -0.67 -2.07 0.21
N GLY A 43 -1.99 -2.21 0.33
CA GLY A 43 -2.80 -2.95 -0.62
C GLY A 43 -2.71 -2.38 -2.03
N LEU A 44 -2.76 -1.05 -2.18
CA LEU A 44 -2.60 -0.37 -3.46
C LEU A 44 -1.21 -0.61 -4.07
N ALA A 45 -0.15 -0.55 -3.27
CA ALA A 45 1.22 -0.79 -3.70
C ALA A 45 1.45 -2.24 -4.14
N LEU A 46 0.93 -3.22 -3.39
CA LEU A 46 0.96 -4.63 -3.79
C LEU A 46 0.19 -4.85 -5.11
N PHE A 47 -1.01 -4.27 -5.21
CA PHE A 47 -1.87 -4.36 -6.38
C PHE A 47 -1.23 -3.72 -7.63
N SER A 48 -0.66 -2.52 -7.48
CA SER A 48 0.00 -1.83 -8.59
C SER A 48 1.27 -2.56 -9.03
N GLY A 49 2.02 -3.09 -8.06
CA GLY A 49 3.19 -3.93 -8.27
C GLY A 49 2.90 -5.17 -9.11
N SER A 50 1.78 -5.86 -8.84
CA SER A 50 1.42 -7.09 -9.55
C SER A 50 0.76 -6.88 -10.91
N HIS A 51 0.11 -5.73 -11.15
CA HIS A 51 -0.70 -5.50 -12.37
C HIS A 51 -0.05 -4.58 -13.41
N PHE A 52 0.98 -3.81 -13.05
CA PHE A 52 1.57 -2.81 -13.95
C PHE A 52 3.07 -3.01 -14.18
N LYS A 53 3.57 -2.38 -15.24
CA LYS A 53 5.02 -2.29 -15.49
C LYS A 53 5.67 -1.39 -14.44
N LYS A 54 6.95 -1.65 -14.13
CA LYS A 54 7.76 -1.00 -13.07
C LYS A 54 7.51 0.50 -12.89
N LYS A 55 7.50 1.30 -13.97
CA LYS A 55 7.30 2.76 -13.89
C LYS A 55 5.90 3.11 -13.36
N THR A 56 4.86 2.56 -13.97
CA THR A 56 3.46 2.81 -13.57
C THR A 56 3.14 2.19 -12.21
N ALA A 57 3.68 1.00 -11.94
CA ALA A 57 3.50 0.30 -10.66
C ALA A 57 3.95 1.16 -9.48
N LEU A 58 5.08 1.86 -9.60
CA LEU A 58 5.58 2.78 -8.57
C LEU A 58 4.83 4.10 -8.56
N LEU A 59 4.48 4.63 -9.74
CA LEU A 59 3.82 5.93 -9.85
C LEU A 59 2.47 5.96 -9.12
N ILE A 60 1.68 4.88 -9.22
CA ILE A 60 0.33 4.82 -8.64
C ILE A 60 0.32 5.08 -7.12
N PRO A 61 0.97 4.25 -6.27
CA PRO A 61 0.96 4.46 -4.83
C PRO A 61 1.69 5.76 -4.45
N LEU A 62 2.81 6.09 -5.12
CA LEU A 62 3.56 7.31 -4.80
C LEU A 62 2.77 8.59 -5.10
N ALA A 63 2.04 8.65 -6.21
CA ALA A 63 1.19 9.78 -6.54
C ALA A 63 0.01 9.88 -5.56
N ALA A 64 -0.64 8.75 -5.23
CA ALA A 64 -1.71 8.72 -4.23
C ALA A 64 -1.22 9.23 -2.87
N MET A 65 -0.01 8.83 -2.46
CA MET A 65 0.61 9.33 -1.26
C MET A 65 0.90 10.82 -1.33
N PHE A 66 1.59 11.26 -2.38
CA PHE A 66 1.97 12.67 -2.53
C PHE A 66 0.75 13.59 -2.49
N VAL A 67 -0.30 13.26 -3.23
CA VAL A 67 -1.53 14.04 -3.22
C VAL A 67 -2.16 14.06 -1.82
N SER A 68 -2.29 12.92 -1.15
CA SER A 68 -2.89 12.86 0.19
C SER A 68 -2.05 13.55 1.27
N ASP A 69 -0.72 13.49 1.18
CA ASP A 69 0.19 14.14 2.13
C ASP A 69 0.11 15.66 2.08
N LEU A 70 -0.25 16.24 0.92
CA LEU A 70 -0.52 17.69 0.81
C LEU A 70 -1.71 18.14 1.66
N PHE A 71 -2.66 17.24 1.95
CA PHE A 71 -3.82 17.53 2.81
C PHE A 71 -3.58 17.10 4.26
N LEU A 72 -2.88 15.97 4.47
CA LEU A 72 -2.61 15.43 5.82
C LEU A 72 -1.45 16.13 6.55
N GLY A 73 -0.58 16.80 5.81
CA GLY A 73 0.59 17.51 6.34
C GLY A 73 1.90 16.77 6.11
N LEU A 74 2.98 17.55 5.92
CA LEU A 74 4.31 17.02 5.66
C LEU A 74 5.12 16.86 6.95
N HIS A 75 5.87 15.76 7.08
CA HIS A 75 6.68 15.47 8.27
C HIS A 75 8.01 14.74 7.94
N LEU A 76 8.95 14.78 8.89
CA LEU A 76 10.32 14.27 8.70
C LEU A 76 10.42 12.78 8.36
N VAL A 77 9.42 11.98 8.75
CA VAL A 77 9.40 10.52 8.50
C VAL A 77 8.89 10.15 7.09
N ILE A 78 8.37 11.11 6.31
CA ILE A 78 7.84 10.87 4.96
C ILE A 78 8.78 10.06 4.07
N PRO A 79 10.09 10.34 3.98
CA PRO A 79 10.99 9.55 3.13
C PRO A 79 11.01 8.06 3.48
N PHE A 80 10.90 7.70 4.76
CA PHE A 80 10.83 6.31 5.24
C PHE A 80 9.50 5.65 4.86
N VAL A 81 8.41 6.40 4.96
CA VAL A 81 7.09 5.95 4.49
C VAL A 81 7.13 5.65 2.99
N TYR A 82 7.68 6.56 2.17
CA TYR A 82 7.79 6.38 0.72
C TYR A 82 8.69 5.20 0.35
N LEU A 83 9.83 5.07 1.03
CA LEU A 83 10.72 3.93 0.84
C LEU A 83 10.02 2.60 1.11
N SER A 84 9.25 2.52 2.21
CA SER A 84 8.52 1.30 2.56
C SER A 84 7.54 0.90 1.46
N PHE A 85 6.78 1.84 0.88
CA PHE A 85 5.82 1.54 -0.18
C PHE A 85 6.47 1.29 -1.55
N ILE A 86 7.64 1.87 -1.83
CA ILE A 86 8.45 1.49 -3.00
C ILE A 86 8.82 0.00 -2.91
N LEU A 87 9.27 -0.44 -1.73
CA LEU A 87 9.64 -1.84 -1.50
C LEU A 87 8.41 -2.76 -1.47
N THR A 88 7.29 -2.33 -0.88
CA THR A 88 6.00 -3.06 -0.97
C THR A 88 5.56 -3.23 -2.43
N THR A 89 5.71 -2.20 -3.25
CA THR A 89 5.41 -2.31 -4.69
C THR A 89 6.30 -3.36 -5.36
N PHE A 90 7.58 -3.41 -4.99
CA PHE A 90 8.49 -4.43 -5.47
C PHE A 90 8.07 -5.84 -5.01
N ILE A 91 7.63 -6.03 -3.76
CA ILE A 91 7.05 -7.29 -3.28
C ILE A 91 5.87 -7.70 -4.16
N GLY A 92 4.96 -6.76 -4.44
CA GLY A 92 3.82 -6.99 -5.34
C GLY A 92 4.24 -7.46 -6.73
N SER A 93 5.30 -6.86 -7.31
CA SER A 93 5.85 -7.25 -8.61
C SER A 93 6.45 -8.66 -8.66
N LYS A 94 6.75 -9.25 -7.49
CA LYS A 94 7.32 -10.59 -7.36
C LYS A 94 6.26 -11.66 -7.03
N LEU A 95 4.99 -11.29 -6.91
CA LEU A 95 3.89 -12.24 -6.74
C LEU A 95 3.81 -13.18 -7.95
N LYS A 96 4.10 -14.46 -7.73
CA LYS A 96 4.06 -15.49 -8.77
C LYS A 96 2.64 -15.92 -9.13
N SER A 97 1.69 -15.78 -8.21
CA SER A 97 0.27 -16.05 -8.44
C SER A 97 -0.59 -15.34 -7.38
N LEU A 98 -1.85 -15.09 -7.71
CA LEU A 98 -2.83 -14.40 -6.86
C LEU A 98 -3.55 -15.36 -5.88
N LYS A 99 -2.88 -16.44 -5.48
CA LYS A 99 -3.39 -17.37 -4.46
C LYS A 99 -3.49 -16.66 -3.11
N PHE A 100 -4.49 -17.04 -2.32
CA PHE A 100 -4.72 -16.50 -0.98
C PHE A 100 -3.45 -16.49 -0.12
N SER A 101 -2.70 -17.60 -0.09
CA SER A 101 -1.46 -17.72 0.69
C SER A 101 -0.38 -16.72 0.27
N ASN A 102 -0.24 -16.46 -1.03
CA ASN A 102 0.76 -15.51 -1.52
C ASN A 102 0.37 -14.07 -1.18
N LEU A 103 -0.92 -13.73 -1.30
CA LEU A 103 -1.43 -12.41 -0.92
C LEU A 103 -1.30 -12.19 0.59
N LEU A 104 -1.61 -13.21 1.39
CA LEU A 104 -1.44 -13.18 2.85
C LEU A 104 0.03 -12.92 3.22
N LEU A 105 0.96 -13.71 2.68
CA LEU A 105 2.39 -13.55 2.96
C LEU A 105 2.93 -12.20 2.48
N ALA A 106 2.52 -11.74 1.30
CA ALA A 106 2.93 -10.43 0.79
C ALA A 106 2.39 -9.28 1.63
N SER A 107 1.13 -9.36 2.08
CA SER A 107 0.52 -8.38 2.97
C SER A 107 1.25 -8.33 4.31
N LEU A 108 1.40 -9.48 4.99
CA LEU A 108 2.08 -9.56 6.29
C LEU A 108 3.54 -9.09 6.20
N GLY A 109 4.26 -9.52 5.15
CA GLY A 109 5.63 -9.08 4.90
C GLY A 109 5.72 -7.57 4.67
N SER A 110 4.74 -6.99 3.97
CA SER A 110 4.66 -5.54 3.76
C SER A 110 4.39 -4.78 5.05
N SER A 111 3.50 -5.28 5.90
CA SER A 111 3.24 -4.68 7.22
C SER A 111 4.49 -4.68 8.09
N VAL A 112 5.20 -5.82 8.16
CA VAL A 112 6.47 -5.93 8.93
C VAL A 112 7.51 -4.98 8.37
N LEU A 113 7.67 -4.92 7.04
CA LEU A 113 8.60 -4.02 6.38
C LEU A 113 8.29 -2.55 6.67
N PHE A 114 7.02 -2.16 6.56
CA PHE A 114 6.55 -0.81 6.89
C PHE A 114 6.86 -0.47 8.35
N PHE A 115 6.54 -1.37 9.28
CA PHE A 115 6.78 -1.20 10.70
C PHE A 115 8.26 -0.99 11.00
N LEU A 116 9.15 -1.79 10.43
CA LEU A 116 10.60 -1.64 10.61
C LEU A 116 11.10 -0.31 10.05
N ILE A 117 10.79 0.00 8.79
CA ILE A 117 11.36 1.17 8.13
C ILE A 117 10.86 2.48 8.76
N THR A 118 9.56 2.58 9.03
CA THR A 118 8.97 3.83 9.51
C THR A 118 9.34 4.14 10.95
N ASN A 119 9.38 3.13 11.83
CA ASN A 119 9.77 3.35 13.22
C ASN A 119 11.27 3.58 13.38
N PHE A 120 12.10 2.97 12.53
CA PHE A 120 13.50 3.38 12.43
C PHE A 120 13.60 4.86 12.01
N GLY A 121 12.79 5.30 11.06
CA GLY A 121 12.67 6.70 10.69
C GLY A 121 12.25 7.60 11.85
N VAL A 122 11.25 7.21 12.65
CA VAL A 122 10.84 7.96 13.85
C VAL A 122 12.00 8.08 14.83
N TRP A 123 12.64 6.96 15.17
CA TRP A 123 13.79 6.94 16.07
C TRP A 123 14.94 7.78 15.54
N LEU A 124 15.21 7.79 14.23
CA LEU A 124 16.32 8.53 13.64
C LEU A 124 16.03 10.03 13.56
N MET A 125 14.81 10.43 13.16
CA MET A 125 14.48 11.81 12.82
C MET A 125 14.03 12.66 14.01
N PHE A 126 13.42 12.06 15.04
CA PHE A 126 12.93 12.79 16.20
C PHE A 126 13.83 12.60 17.43
N SER A 127 13.74 13.50 18.40
CA SER A 127 14.44 13.44 19.69
C SER A 127 13.62 12.76 20.80
N MET A 128 12.51 12.11 20.45
CA MET A 128 11.59 11.46 21.41
C MET A 128 12.24 10.29 22.17
N TYR A 129 13.22 9.63 21.55
CA TYR A 129 13.94 8.50 22.12
C TYR A 129 15.45 8.74 22.05
N PRO A 130 16.24 8.29 23.03
CA PRO A 130 17.69 8.35 22.98
C PRO A 130 18.26 7.68 21.72
N LYS A 131 19.35 8.22 21.16
CA LYS A 131 20.08 7.64 20.02
C LYS A 131 20.99 6.48 20.45
N THR A 132 20.43 5.56 21.22
CA THR A 132 21.07 4.35 21.74
C THR A 132 20.25 3.14 21.32
N LEU A 133 20.81 1.93 21.49
CA LEU A 133 20.09 0.69 21.21
C LEU A 133 18.84 0.54 22.09
N GLU A 134 18.93 0.95 23.36
CA GLU A 134 17.79 0.94 24.28
C GLU A 134 16.67 1.88 23.80
N GLY A 135 17.02 3.10 23.37
CA GLY A 135 16.05 4.04 22.81
C GLY A 135 15.39 3.52 21.52
N LEU A 136 16.15 2.77 20.70
CA LEU A 136 15.60 2.11 19.51
C LEU A 136 14.58 1.02 19.90
N VAL A 137 14.93 0.16 20.85
CA VAL A 137 14.02 -0.89 21.36
C VAL A 137 12.76 -0.26 21.96
N GLN A 138 12.91 0.82 22.73
CA GLN A 138 11.79 1.57 23.28
C GLN A 138 10.87 2.13 22.17
N CYS A 139 11.44 2.75 21.14
CA CYS A 139 10.68 3.27 20.00
C CYS A 139 9.83 2.17 19.33
N TYR A 140 10.41 0.99 19.08
CA TYR A 140 9.67 -0.13 18.51
C TYR A 140 8.61 -0.70 19.44
N THR A 141 8.90 -0.77 20.75
CA THR A 141 7.97 -1.28 21.76
C THR A 141 6.72 -0.40 21.83
N MET A 142 6.91 0.92 21.82
CA MET A 142 5.82 1.90 21.81
C MET A 142 5.04 1.90 20.50
N ALA A 143 5.62 1.40 19.41
CA ALA A 143 4.98 1.31 18.11
C ALA A 143 4.06 0.08 17.95
N VAL A 144 4.16 -0.93 18.82
CA VAL A 144 3.40 -2.20 18.70
C VAL A 144 1.88 -2.02 18.58
N PRO A 145 1.20 -1.11 19.31
CA PRO A 145 -0.23 -0.87 19.14
C PRO A 145 -0.60 -0.43 17.71
N PHE A 146 0.23 0.43 17.10
CA PHE A 146 0.04 0.90 15.73
C PHE A 146 0.26 -0.20 14.70
N PHE A 147 1.15 -1.15 14.99
CA PHE A 147 1.40 -2.30 14.12
C PHE A 147 0.16 -3.19 13.95
N ARG A 148 -0.66 -3.32 15.00
CA ARG A 148 -1.93 -4.06 14.91
C ARG A 148 -2.85 -3.46 13.87
N ASN A 149 -2.96 -2.13 13.83
CA ASN A 149 -3.76 -1.43 12.82
C ASN A 149 -3.18 -1.59 11.43
N THR A 150 -1.84 -1.54 11.29
CA THR A 150 -1.15 -1.83 10.02
C THR A 150 -1.51 -3.22 9.50
N LEU A 151 -1.41 -4.25 10.34
CA LEU A 151 -1.73 -5.63 9.94
C LEU A 151 -3.18 -5.76 9.46
N LEU A 152 -4.13 -5.25 10.25
CA LEU A 152 -5.55 -5.35 9.91
C LEU A 152 -5.89 -4.56 8.65
N GLY A 153 -5.35 -3.34 8.52
CA GLY A 153 -5.55 -2.48 7.36
C GLY A 153 -4.97 -3.09 6.09
N ASP A 154 -3.72 -3.52 6.14
CA ASP A 154 -3.03 -4.09 4.99
C ASP A 154 -3.73 -5.35 4.50
N LEU A 155 -4.15 -6.24 5.41
CA LEU A 155 -4.91 -7.43 5.04
C LEU A 155 -6.24 -7.05 4.40
N PHE A 156 -7.02 -6.18 5.05
CA PHE A 156 -8.32 -5.75 4.57
C PHE A 156 -8.24 -5.15 3.16
N TYR A 157 -7.36 -4.18 2.95
CA TYR A 157 -7.24 -3.50 1.67
C TYR A 157 -6.60 -4.36 0.58
N THR A 158 -5.60 -5.19 0.92
CA THR A 158 -5.00 -6.13 -0.04
C THR A 158 -6.06 -7.08 -0.58
N PHE A 159 -6.79 -7.78 0.30
CA PHE A 159 -7.82 -8.71 -0.16
C PHE A 159 -8.98 -8.01 -0.88
N SER A 160 -9.40 -6.84 -0.39
CA SER A 160 -10.47 -6.05 -1.03
C SER A 160 -10.10 -5.62 -2.45
N PHE A 161 -8.87 -5.16 -2.67
CA PHE A 161 -8.45 -4.71 -4.00
C PHE A 161 -8.23 -5.86 -4.97
N PHE A 162 -7.57 -6.94 -4.55
CA PHE A 162 -7.32 -8.08 -5.44
C PHE A 162 -8.61 -8.83 -5.80
N TYR A 163 -9.45 -9.16 -4.83
CA TYR A 163 -10.69 -9.88 -5.11
C TYR A 163 -11.78 -8.97 -5.67
N GLY A 164 -11.85 -7.71 -5.24
CA GLY A 164 -12.75 -6.72 -5.83
C GLY A 164 -12.42 -6.48 -7.31
N TYR A 165 -11.14 -6.36 -7.67
CA TYR A 165 -10.72 -6.27 -9.06
C TYR A 165 -11.14 -7.52 -9.85
N GLN A 166 -10.86 -8.72 -9.32
CA GLN A 166 -11.21 -9.97 -9.99
C GLN A 166 -12.71 -10.07 -10.26
N TYR A 167 -13.55 -9.68 -9.29
CA TYR A 167 -15.00 -9.67 -9.44
C TYR A 167 -15.48 -8.64 -10.46
N LEU A 168 -14.95 -7.41 -10.44
CA LEU A 168 -15.36 -6.34 -11.36
C LEU A 168 -14.84 -6.52 -12.79
N SER A 169 -13.77 -7.30 -12.99
CA SER A 169 -13.11 -7.49 -14.29
C SER A 169 -13.54 -8.74 -15.06
N ASN A 170 -14.32 -9.62 -14.43
CA ASN A 170 -14.91 -10.82 -15.03
C ASN A 170 -16.26 -10.51 -15.68
#